data_AF-A0A099CY00-F1
#
_entry.id   AF-A0A099CY00-F1
#
_cell.length_a   1.000
_cell.length_b   1.000
_cell.length_c   1.000
_cell.angle_alpha   90.00
_cell.angle_beta   90.00
_cell.angle_gamma   90.00
#
_symmetry.space_group_name_H-M   'P 1'
#
loop_
_entity.id
_entity.type
_entity.pdbx_description
1 polymer ?
#
loop_
_entity_poly.entity_id
_entity_poly.type
_entity_poly.pdbx_seq_one_letter_code
_entity_poly.pdbx_strand_id
1 'polypeptide(L)'
;MIELLVVAAVIGALWLIGSVVGLMFKLVFGLVGGVFSLLGGLLALGVGLIVLPFAVLAMLPSVLPALLVIGVVWLIARSASRSTPAPAAHGSGPA
;
A
#
# COMPACT_ATOMS: atom_id res chain seq x y z
N MET A 1 32.10 -47.35 -3.30
CA MET A 1 32.05 -45.95 -2.83
C MET A 1 32.24 -44.94 -3.96
N ILE A 2 33.22 -45.13 -4.85
CA ILE A 2 33.47 -44.23 -6.01
C ILE A 2 32.26 -44.10 -6.93
N GLU A 3 31.53 -45.18 -7.23
CA GLU A 3 30.34 -45.10 -8.10
C GLU A 3 29.25 -44.17 -7.56
N LEU A 4 28.99 -44.20 -6.24
CA LEU A 4 28.05 -43.29 -5.59
C LEU A 4 28.52 -41.83 -5.67
N LEU A 5 29.83 -41.60 -5.62
CA LEU A 5 30.43 -40.27 -5.75
C LEU A 5 30.26 -39.74 -7.17
N VAL A 6 30.45 -40.60 -8.19
CA VAL A 6 30.21 -40.25 -9.59
C VAL A 6 28.74 -39.91 -9.83
N VAL A 7 27.81 -40.72 -9.30
CA VAL A 7 26.37 -40.45 -9.41
C VAL A 7 26.01 -39.13 -8.73
N ALA A 8 26.51 -38.88 -7.51
CA ALA A 8 26.29 -37.63 -6.80
C ALA A 8 26.86 -36.42 -7.55
N ALA A 9 28.05 -36.55 -8.15
CA ALA A 9 28.67 -35.49 -8.95
C ALA A 9 27.86 -35.15 -10.20
N VAL A 10 27.32 -36.16 -10.90
CA VAL A 10 26.46 -35.96 -12.07
C VAL A 10 25.16 -35.27 -11.67
N ILE A 11 24.49 -35.74 -10.62
CA ILE A 11 23.25 -35.12 -10.12
C ILE A 11 23.51 -33.68 -9.68
N GLY A 12 24.59 -33.44 -8.94
CA GLY A 12 25.00 -32.10 -8.52
C GLY A 12 25.27 -31.17 -9.71
N ALA A 13 25.95 -31.67 -10.74
CA ALA A 13 26.21 -30.89 -11.96
C ALA A 13 24.92 -30.52 -12.70
N LEU A 14 24.00 -31.49 -12.90
CA LEU A 14 22.69 -31.20 -13.52
C LEU A 14 21.87 -30.20 -12.70
N TRP A 15 21.88 -30.34 -11.36
CA TRP A 15 21.18 -29.42 -10.46
C TRP A 15 21.76 -28.00 -10.53
N LEU A 16 23.09 -27.89 -10.58
CA LEU A 16 23.78 -26.61 -10.70
C LEU A 16 23.46 -25.93 -12.03
N ILE A 17 23.49 -26.68 -13.14
CA ILE A 17 23.12 -26.17 -14.47
C ILE A 17 21.67 -25.67 -14.46
N GLY A 18 20.73 -26.47 -13.94
CA GLY A 18 19.33 -26.07 -13.82
C GLY A 18 19.15 -24.80 -12.98
N SER A 19 19.89 -24.69 -11.87
CA SER A 19 19.85 -23.50 -11.00
C SER A 19 20.40 -22.25 -11.69
N VAL A 20 21.50 -22.37 -12.44
CA VAL A 20 22.08 -21.25 -13.20
C VAL A 20 21.13 -20.78 -14.30
N VAL A 21 20.51 -21.71 -15.03
CA VAL A 21 19.51 -21.39 -16.06
C VAL A 21 18.28 -20.71 -15.43
N GLY A 22 17.79 -21.24 -14.31
CA GLY A 22 16.68 -20.63 -13.58
C GLY A 22 17.00 -19.23 -13.06
N LEU A 23 18.22 -19.02 -12.55
CA LEU A 23 18.71 -17.72 -12.13
C LEU A 23 18.75 -16.74 -13.30
N MET A 24 19.32 -17.13 -14.44
CA MET A 24 19.39 -16.30 -15.64
C MET A 24 18.00 -15.88 -16.11
N PHE A 25 17.05 -16.82 -16.16
CA PHE A 25 15.66 -16.52 -16.51
C PHE A 25 15.02 -15.53 -15.54
N LYS A 26 15.20 -15.75 -14.24
CA LYS A 26 14.68 -14.84 -13.22
C LYS A 26 15.29 -13.44 -13.32
N LEU A 27 16.58 -13.36 -13.65
CA LEU A 27 17.27 -12.09 -13.82
C LEU A 27 16.74 -11.33 -15.04
N VAL A 28 16.60 -12.02 -16.18
CA VAL A 28 16.09 -11.40 -17.42
C VAL A 28 14.63 -10.99 -17.25
N PHE A 29 13.75 -11.89 -16.80
CA PHE A 29 12.34 -11.55 -16.61
C PHE A 29 12.13 -10.51 -15.51
N GLY A 30 12.92 -10.58 -14.43
CA GLY A 30 12.89 -9.57 -13.36
C GLY A 30 13.33 -8.21 -13.87
N LEU A 31 14.39 -8.14 -14.68
CA LEU A 31 14.88 -6.89 -15.26
C LEU A 31 13.87 -6.33 -16.27
N VAL A 32 13.43 -7.15 -17.22
CA VAL A 32 12.46 -6.76 -18.25
C VAL A 32 11.15 -6.32 -17.60
N GLY A 33 10.57 -7.16 -16.73
CA GLY A 33 9.36 -6.84 -15.99
C GLY A 33 9.52 -5.60 -15.11
N GLY A 34 10.69 -5.44 -14.47
CA GLY A 34 11.02 -4.26 -13.68
C GLY A 34 11.05 -2.98 -14.53
N VAL A 35 11.69 -2.99 -15.70
CA VAL A 35 11.72 -1.85 -16.62
C VAL A 35 10.31 -1.52 -17.11
N PHE A 36 9.53 -2.51 -17.54
CA PHE A 36 8.15 -2.28 -17.96
C PHE A 36 7.26 -1.79 -16.81
N SER A 37 7.44 -2.29 -15.60
CA SER A 37 6.72 -1.81 -14.42
C SER A 37 7.12 -0.38 -14.06
N LEU A 38 8.39 0.00 -14.23
CA LEU A 38 8.85 1.37 -13.99
C LEU A 38 8.27 2.32 -15.03
N LEU A 39 8.35 1.97 -16.33
CA LEU A 39 7.82 2.78 -17.42
C LEU A 39 6.30 2.89 -17.35
N GLY A 40 5.62 1.76 -17.15
CA GLY A 40 4.17 1.70 -16.96
C GLY A 40 3.74 2.46 -15.72
N GLY A 41 4.48 2.34 -14.61
CA GLY A 41 4.25 3.09 -13.39
C GLY A 41 4.42 4.59 -13.59
N LEU A 42 5.47 5.04 -14.29
CA LEU A 42 5.71 6.45 -14.58
C LEU A 42 4.64 7.05 -15.50
N LEU A 43 4.26 6.31 -16.54
CA LEU A 43 3.13 6.65 -17.42
C LEU A 43 1.82 6.72 -16.63
N ALA A 44 1.53 5.71 -15.80
CA ALA A 44 0.35 5.67 -14.96
C ALA A 44 0.36 6.80 -13.92
N LEU A 45 1.52 7.24 -13.43
CA LEU A 45 1.63 8.40 -12.56
C LEU A 45 1.29 9.69 -13.31
N GLY A 46 1.87 9.89 -14.49
CA GLY A 46 1.63 11.07 -15.33
C GLY A 46 0.18 11.19 -15.79
N VAL A 47 -0.36 10.13 -16.38
CA VAL A 47 -1.77 10.06 -16.82
C VAL A 47 -2.69 10.03 -15.60
N GLY A 48 -2.31 9.28 -14.57
CA GLY A 48 -3.04 9.14 -13.32
C GLY A 48 -3.25 10.48 -12.66
N LEU A 49 -2.26 11.37 -12.53
CA LEU A 49 -2.48 12.69 -11.93
C LEU A 49 -3.53 13.52 -12.67
N ILE A 50 -3.60 13.40 -13.99
CA ILE A 50 -4.57 14.12 -14.83
C ILE A 50 -5.96 13.52 -14.67
N VAL A 51 -6.05 12.19 -14.63
CA VAL A 51 -7.32 11.45 -14.55
C VAL A 51 -7.84 11.34 -13.11
N LEU A 52 -6.96 11.39 -12.11
CA LEU A 52 -7.25 11.26 -10.68
C LEU A 52 -8.37 12.18 -10.21
N PRO A 53 -8.38 13.51 -10.51
CA PRO A 53 -9.49 14.36 -10.11
C PRO A 53 -10.83 13.89 -10.69
N PHE A 54 -10.86 13.47 -11.95
CA PHE A 54 -12.08 12.94 -12.58
C PHE A 54 -12.50 11.61 -11.98
N ALA A 55 -11.55 10.74 -11.66
CA ALA A 55 -11.82 9.46 -10.99
C ALA A 55 -12.36 9.66 -9.57
N VAL A 56 -11.83 10.63 -8.83
CA VAL A 56 -12.34 11.01 -7.50
C VAL A 56 -13.76 11.58 -7.60
N LEU A 57 -14.02 12.43 -8.58
CA LEU A 57 -15.39 12.93 -8.84
C LEU A 57 -16.34 11.80 -9.28
N ALA A 58 -15.87 10.85 -10.08
CA ALA A 58 -16.66 9.69 -10.50
C ALA A 58 -16.97 8.75 -9.32
N MET A 59 -16.09 8.68 -8.31
CA MET A 59 -16.29 7.95 -7.07
C MET A 59 -17.18 8.70 -6.06
N LEU A 60 -17.52 9.97 -6.32
CA LEU A 60 -18.34 10.78 -5.42
C LEU A 60 -19.66 10.10 -5.02
N PRO A 61 -20.43 9.44 -5.90
CA PRO A 61 -21.68 8.76 -5.51
C PRO A 61 -21.47 7.67 -4.46
N SER A 62 -20.32 6.98 -4.51
CA SER A 62 -19.95 5.92 -3.57
C SER A 62 -19.47 6.46 -2.23
N VAL A 63 -18.81 7.63 -2.22
CA VAL A 63 -18.26 8.25 -1.01
C VAL A 63 -19.27 9.21 -0.34
N LEU A 64 -20.27 9.71 -1.08
CA LEU A 64 -21.30 10.63 -0.60
C LEU A 64 -22.01 10.16 0.68
N PRO A 65 -22.44 8.89 0.81
CA PRO A 65 -23.15 8.42 2.00
C PRO A 65 -22.27 8.50 3.25
N ALA A 66 -20.99 8.13 3.13
CA ALA A 66 -20.03 8.19 4.24
C ALA A 66 -19.74 9.64 4.65
N LEU A 67 -19.57 10.55 3.67
CA LEU A 67 -19.36 11.98 3.90
C LEU A 67 -20.53 12.61 4.67
N LEU A 68 -21.77 12.25 4.35
CA LEU A 68 -22.95 12.74 5.06
C LEU A 68 -22.96 12.31 6.53
N VAL A 69 -22.69 11.03 6.81
CA VAL A 69 -22.64 10.52 8.18
C VAL A 69 -21.55 11.25 8.99
N ILE A 70 -20.35 11.39 8.43
CA ILE A 70 -19.24 12.11 9.07
C ILE A 70 -19.63 13.57 9.35
N GLY A 71 -20.25 14.24 8.37
CA GLY A 71 -20.71 15.62 8.51
C GLY A 71 -21.73 15.82 9.64
N VAL A 72 -22.71 14.91 9.75
CA VAL A 72 -23.71 14.94 10.82
C VAL A 72 -23.06 14.74 12.19
N VAL A 73 -22.20 13.73 12.33
CA VAL A 73 -21.49 13.45 13.59
C VAL A 73 -20.63 14.64 14.01
N TRP A 74 -19.91 15.25 13.06
CA TRP A 74 -19.08 16.42 13.33
C TRP A 74 -19.92 17.63 13.77
N LEU A 75 -21.06 17.88 13.12
CA LEU A 75 -21.96 18.99 13.49
C LEU A 75 -22.48 18.81 14.92
N ILE A 76 -22.89 17.60 15.27
CA ILE A 76 -23.36 17.26 16.62
C ILE A 76 -22.22 17.48 17.63
N ALA A 77 -21.05 16.90 17.40
CA ALA A 77 -19.90 17.07 18.28
C ALA A 77 -19.51 18.55 18.45
N ARG A 78 -19.47 19.31 17.35
CA ARG A 78 -19.14 20.74 17.36
C ARG A 78 -20.16 21.55 18.14
N SER A 79 -21.45 21.25 18.01
CA SER A 79 -22.51 21.90 18.78
C SER A 79 -22.40 21.59 20.27
N ALA A 80 -22.20 20.32 20.64
CA ALA A 80 -22.02 19.89 22.02
C ALA A 80 -20.78 20.52 22.69
N SER A 81 -19.67 20.66 21.96
CA SER A 81 -18.46 21.32 22.47
C SER A 81 -18.63 22.82 22.71
N ARG A 82 -19.51 23.51 21.94
CA ARG A 82 -19.84 24.92 22.21
C ARG A 82 -20.82 25.12 23.36
N SER A 83 -21.54 24.07 23.73
CA SER A 83 -22.57 24.08 24.77
C SER A 83 -22.08 23.63 26.14
N THR A 84 -20.78 23.40 26.35
CA THR A 84 -20.22 23.12 27.68
C THR A 84 -19.63 24.42 28.26
N PRO A 85 -20.32 25.11 29.19
CA PRO A 85 -19.68 26.11 30.03
C PRO A 85 -18.66 25.40 30.91
N ALA A 86 -17.45 25.97 31.01
CA ALA A 86 -16.41 25.45 31.90
C ALA A 86 -16.96 25.30 33.33
N PRO A 87 -16.69 24.18 34.04
CA PRO A 87 -16.97 24.10 35.47
C PRO A 87 -16.15 25.21 36.15
N ALA A 88 -16.85 26.20 36.72
CA ALA A 88 -16.22 27.25 37.50
C ALA A 88 -15.49 26.57 38.67
N ALA A 89 -14.16 26.55 38.60
CA ALA A 89 -13.31 26.19 39.73
C ALA A 89 -13.49 27.28 40.80
N HIS A 90 -14.48 27.11 41.67
CA HIS A 90 -14.54 27.87 42.92
C HIS A 90 -13.46 27.31 43.86
N GLY A 91 -12.38 28.08 43.95
CA GLY A 91 -11.29 27.86 44.88
C GLY A 91 -11.81 27.78 46.32
N SER A 92 -11.34 26.75 47.01
CA SER A 92 -11.44 26.58 48.45
C SER A 92 -10.67 27.68 49.18
N GLY A 93 -11.38 28.62 49.79
CA GLY A 93 -10.95 29.27 51.04
C GLY A 93 -11.42 28.43 52.22
N PRO A 94 -10.65 28.34 53.31
CA PRO A 94 -11.07 29.10 54.47
C PRO A 94 -9.91 29.74 55.27
N ALA A 95 -10.38 30.68 56.11
CA ALA A 95 -9.68 31.56 57.04
C ALA A 95 -8.63 30.92 57.96
#